data_AF-A0A4P5YNL8-F1
#
_entry.id   AF-A0A4P5YNL8-F1
#
_cell.length_a   1.000
_cell.length_b   1.000
_cell.length_c   1.000
_cell.angle_alpha   90.00
_cell.angle_beta   90.00
_cell.angle_gamma   90.00
#
_symmetry.space_group_name_H-M   'P 1'
#
loop_
_entity.id
_entity.type
_entity.pdbx_description
1 polymer ?
#
loop_
_entity_poly.entity_id
_entity_poly.type
_entity_poly.pdbx_seq_one_letter_code
_entity_poly.pdbx_strand_id
1 'polypeptide(L)'
;MAKSIAVRFADEPSSFAFAKLDRAKLYGHKERQVVDAEGRRCTSAWLSSDGAALVPSGGLAMLYVDPGFSTIERSALKTTDAEGKDLALLPSTLGVEQPLDGPVPAARLLDHDIATVYQLAPEQIGPRLAAELSEGRIFSAPFSYRDDYQRQTLFLLQNDTGIFALIGEPSGFTFIRREVAPPVAGDDGDDLADDLDFSML
;
A
#
# COMPACT_ATOMS: atom_id res chain seq x y z
N MET A 1 16.50 -8.89 16.38
CA MET A 1 16.30 -9.68 15.15
C MET A 1 15.09 -9.14 14.43
N ALA A 2 15.14 -8.98 13.11
CA ALA A 2 13.96 -8.56 12.36
C ALA A 2 12.92 -9.68 12.43
N LYS A 3 11.68 -9.35 12.78
CA LYS A 3 10.60 -10.33 12.83
C LYS A 3 10.25 -10.75 11.39
N SER A 4 10.15 -12.05 11.13
CA SER A 4 9.83 -12.61 9.81
C SER A 4 8.33 -12.58 9.52
N ILE A 5 7.95 -12.81 8.26
CA ILE A 5 6.57 -13.13 7.89
C ILE A 5 6.42 -14.64 8.07
N ALA A 6 5.58 -15.05 9.02
CA ALA A 6 5.33 -16.46 9.32
C ALA A 6 3.89 -16.82 8.92
N VAL A 7 3.75 -17.90 8.15
CA VAL A 7 2.49 -18.37 7.61
C VAL A 7 2.37 -19.87 7.71
N ARG A 8 1.14 -20.40 7.76
CA ARG A 8 0.87 -21.83 7.81
C ARG A 8 -0.12 -22.23 6.73
N PHE A 9 0.25 -23.23 5.93
CA PHE A 9 -0.60 -23.78 4.87
C PHE A 9 -0.71 -25.30 5.05
N ALA A 10 -1.94 -25.82 5.18
CA ALA A 10 -2.21 -27.24 5.39
C ALA A 10 -1.33 -27.88 6.50
N ASP A 11 -1.25 -27.21 7.66
CA ASP A 11 -0.43 -27.58 8.83
C ASP A 11 1.09 -27.52 8.63
N GLU A 12 1.59 -27.09 7.46
CA GLU A 12 3.00 -26.85 7.21
C GLU A 12 3.36 -25.38 7.48
N PRO A 13 4.24 -25.09 8.45
CA PRO A 13 4.71 -23.73 8.69
C PRO A 13 5.74 -23.31 7.65
N SER A 14 5.70 -22.03 7.28
CA SER A 14 6.66 -21.36 6.41
C SER A 14 7.01 -19.99 6.97
N SER A 15 8.28 -19.61 6.93
CA SER A 15 8.78 -18.31 7.38
C SER A 15 9.67 -17.65 6.35
N PHE A 16 9.53 -16.34 6.25
CA PHE A 16 10.23 -15.53 5.25
C PHE A 16 10.86 -14.30 5.89
N ALA A 17 12.17 -14.14 5.70
CA ALA A 17 12.78 -12.82 5.79
C ALA A 17 12.27 -11.96 4.63
N PHE A 18 12.19 -10.65 4.82
CA PHE A 18 11.62 -9.77 3.80
C PHE A 18 12.32 -8.43 3.69
N ALA A 19 12.32 -7.87 2.48
CA ALA A 19 12.82 -6.54 2.20
C ALA A 19 11.75 -5.75 1.42
N LYS A 20 11.46 -4.53 1.86
CA LYS A 20 10.54 -3.64 1.13
C LYS A 20 11.14 -3.29 -0.22
N LEU A 21 10.40 -3.57 -1.28
CA LEU A 21 10.71 -3.05 -2.60
C LEU A 21 10.25 -1.61 -2.69
N ASP A 22 11.16 -0.74 -3.11
CA ASP A 22 10.88 0.65 -3.38
C ASP A 22 11.48 1.04 -4.72
N ARG A 23 10.92 2.09 -5.34
CA ARG A 23 11.35 2.56 -6.66
C ARG A 23 12.80 3.04 -6.63
N ALA A 24 13.29 3.55 -5.51
CA ALA A 24 14.66 4.04 -5.38
C ALA A 24 15.69 2.89 -5.39
N LYS A 25 15.35 1.71 -4.87
CA LYS A 25 16.16 0.49 -4.93
C LYS A 25 16.16 -0.12 -6.33
N LEU A 26 15.04 -0.04 -7.03
CA LEU A 26 14.91 -0.59 -8.38
C LEU A 26 15.57 0.28 -9.46
N TYR A 27 15.38 1.59 -9.37
CA TYR A 27 15.76 2.54 -10.44
C TYR A 27 16.83 3.54 -10.01
N GLY A 28 17.29 3.47 -8.76
CA GLY A 28 18.06 4.55 -8.16
C GLY A 28 17.18 5.77 -7.85
N HIS A 29 17.81 6.82 -7.34
CA HIS A 29 17.17 8.13 -7.21
C HIS A 29 18.18 9.23 -7.51
N LYS A 30 17.66 10.40 -7.89
CA LYS A 30 18.44 11.62 -8.05
C LYS A 30 17.87 12.66 -7.09
N GLU A 31 18.72 13.24 -6.27
CA GLU A 31 18.36 14.32 -5.33
C GLU A 31 19.02 15.62 -5.80
N ARG A 32 18.27 16.74 -5.79
CA ARG A 32 18.84 18.07 -6.01
C ARG A 32 19.29 18.64 -4.68
N GLN A 33 20.58 18.91 -4.54
CA GLN A 33 21.14 19.56 -3.35
C GLN A 33 21.30 21.05 -3.59
N VAL A 34 20.78 21.86 -2.68
CA VAL A 34 21.03 23.31 -2.65
C VAL A 34 22.29 23.54 -1.83
N VAL A 35 23.21 24.33 -2.35
CA VAL A 35 24.49 24.65 -1.70
C VAL A 35 24.67 26.16 -1.59
N ASP A 36 25.44 26.58 -0.59
CA ASP A 36 25.86 27.97 -0.43
C ASP A 36 27.06 28.33 -1.33
N ALA A 37 27.57 29.56 -1.20
CA ALA A 37 28.70 30.05 -1.99
C ALA A 37 30.01 29.27 -1.74
N GLU A 38 30.13 28.60 -0.59
CA GLU A 38 31.27 27.75 -0.24
C GLU A 38 31.03 26.27 -0.60
N GLY A 39 29.93 25.95 -1.27
CA GLY A 39 29.57 24.59 -1.68
C GLY A 39 29.03 23.71 -0.55
N ARG A 40 28.66 24.28 0.60
CA ARG A 40 28.09 23.53 1.73
C ARG A 40 26.59 23.36 1.54
N ARG A 41 26.07 22.18 1.90
CA ARG A 41 24.65 21.85 1.76
C ARG A 41 23.79 22.77 2.63
N CYS A 42 22.84 23.47 2.01
CA CYS A 42 21.82 24.23 2.72
C CYS A 42 20.76 23.30 3.33
N THR A 43 20.20 23.69 4.46
CA THR A 43 19.06 23.04 5.10
C THR A 43 17.82 23.93 5.00
N SER A 44 16.64 23.31 4.94
CA SER A 44 15.37 24.05 4.93
C SER A 44 15.04 24.58 6.33
N ALA A 45 14.50 25.80 6.38
CA ALA A 45 13.93 26.39 7.57
C ALA A 45 12.62 27.12 7.19
N TRP A 46 11.72 27.24 8.16
CA TRP A 46 10.49 28.01 8.01
C TRP A 46 10.74 29.45 8.46
N LEU A 47 10.39 30.43 7.62
CA LEU A 47 10.42 31.84 7.97
C LEU A 47 9.01 32.26 8.40
N SER A 48 8.90 32.92 9.54
CA SER A 48 7.61 33.48 9.99
C SER A 48 7.06 34.49 8.98
N SER A 49 5.74 34.64 8.93
CA SER A 49 5.07 35.51 7.96
C SER A 49 5.47 36.99 8.08
N ASP A 50 5.91 37.41 9.26
CA ASP A 50 6.45 38.75 9.55
C ASP A 50 7.96 38.87 9.27
N GLY A 51 8.64 37.79 8.89
CA GLY A 51 10.07 37.75 8.62
C GLY A 51 10.96 37.85 9.87
N ALA A 52 10.38 37.85 11.08
CA ALA A 52 11.12 38.08 12.32
C ALA A 52 11.85 36.82 12.85
N ALA A 53 11.38 35.63 12.51
CA ALA A 53 11.88 34.38 13.04
C ALA A 53 12.15 33.34 11.96
N LEU A 54 13.32 32.70 12.03
CA LEU A 54 13.69 31.55 11.23
C LEU A 54 13.68 30.30 12.11
N VAL A 55 12.82 29.34 11.78
CA VAL A 55 12.63 28.09 12.53
C VAL A 55 13.26 26.94 11.75
N PRO A 56 14.38 26.36 12.22
CA PRO A 56 15.04 25.25 11.55
C PRO A 56 14.20 23.97 11.61
N SER A 57 14.57 22.97 10.81
CA SER A 57 14.01 21.62 10.92
C SER A 57 14.07 21.10 12.36
N GLY A 58 12.93 20.65 12.89
CA GLY A 58 12.79 20.20 14.28
C GLY A 58 12.40 21.30 15.29
N GLY A 59 12.34 22.57 14.87
CA GLY A 59 11.90 23.69 15.73
C GLY A 59 10.38 23.85 15.85
N LEU A 60 9.60 23.00 15.17
CA LEU A 60 8.15 22.95 15.26
C LEU A 60 7.72 21.60 15.84
N ALA A 61 6.73 21.64 16.75
CA ALA A 61 6.07 20.45 17.29
C ALA A 61 4.57 20.58 17.08
N MET A 62 3.94 19.50 16.65
CA MET A 62 2.47 19.40 16.57
C MET A 62 1.95 18.86 17.89
N LEU A 63 0.95 19.53 18.45
CA LEU A 63 0.29 19.16 19.70
C LEU A 63 -1.17 18.79 19.42
N TYR A 64 -1.68 17.77 20.12
CA TYR A 64 -3.12 17.55 20.21
C TYR A 64 -3.66 18.43 21.32
N VAL A 65 -4.75 19.13 21.05
CA VAL A 65 -5.43 19.98 22.02
C VAL A 65 -6.91 19.63 22.09
N ASP A 66 -7.49 19.77 23.27
CA ASP A 66 -8.94 19.67 23.46
C ASP A 66 -9.64 21.00 23.07
N PRO A 67 -10.99 21.05 23.08
CA PRO A 67 -11.73 22.30 22.82
C PRO A 67 -11.41 23.45 23.79
N GLY A 68 -10.79 23.17 24.94
CA GLY A 68 -10.33 24.14 25.93
C GLY A 68 -8.86 24.55 25.77
N PHE A 69 -8.20 24.16 24.67
CA PHE A 69 -6.78 24.40 24.39
C PHE A 69 -5.80 23.73 25.37
N SER A 70 -6.24 22.71 26.09
CA SER A 70 -5.34 21.89 26.92
C SER A 70 -4.66 20.82 26.07
N THR A 71 -3.37 20.60 26.28
CA THR A 71 -2.59 19.59 25.56
C THR A 71 -3.01 18.17 25.96
N ILE A 72 -3.21 17.31 24.97
CA ILE A 72 -3.51 15.88 25.15
C ILE A 72 -2.34 15.04 24.65
N GLU A 73 -1.95 14.05 25.45
CA GLU A 73 -0.96 13.05 25.04
C GLU A 73 -1.55 12.08 24.01
N ARG A 74 -0.74 11.72 23.00
CA ARG A 74 -1.19 10.81 21.93
C ARG A 74 -1.59 9.43 22.47
N SER A 75 -0.99 8.98 23.57
CA SER A 75 -1.34 7.71 24.25
C SER A 75 -2.70 7.73 24.95
N ALA A 76 -3.26 8.91 25.22
CA ALA A 76 -4.59 9.06 25.81
C ALA A 76 -5.71 9.03 24.75
N LEU A 77 -5.37 9.11 23.45
CA LEU A 77 -6.34 9.04 22.37
C LEU A 77 -6.89 7.63 22.24
N LYS A 78 -8.20 7.54 22.03
CA LYS A 78 -8.91 6.28 21.77
C LYS A 78 -9.47 6.29 20.36
N THR A 79 -9.33 5.17 19.67
CA THR A 79 -9.98 4.95 18.38
C THR A 79 -11.37 4.38 18.62
N THR A 80 -12.40 4.99 18.03
CA THR A 80 -13.79 4.53 18.09
C THR A 80 -14.31 4.20 16.69
N ASP A 81 -15.34 3.36 16.61
CA ASP A 81 -16.13 3.17 15.39
C ASP A 81 -17.09 4.35 15.12
N ALA A 82 -17.92 4.22 14.08
CA ALA A 82 -18.90 5.25 13.68
C ALA A 82 -19.98 5.47 14.75
N GLU A 83 -20.24 4.47 15.59
CA GLU A 83 -21.19 4.47 16.70
C GLU A 83 -20.56 4.96 18.02
N GLY A 84 -19.26 5.28 18.03
CA GLY A 84 -18.54 5.80 19.18
C GLY A 84 -18.05 4.74 20.17
N LYS A 85 -18.03 3.46 19.77
CA LYS A 85 -17.52 2.36 20.59
C LYS A 85 -16.03 2.17 20.39
N ASP A 86 -15.31 1.98 21.50
CA ASP A 86 -13.86 1.72 21.51
C ASP A 86 -13.51 0.52 20.62
N LEU A 87 -12.58 0.72 19.66
CA LEU A 87 -12.03 -0.34 18.83
C LEU A 87 -10.88 -1.06 19.54
N ALA A 88 -10.86 -2.39 19.42
CA ALA A 88 -9.79 -3.20 19.97
C ALA A 88 -8.54 -3.13 19.08
N LEU A 89 -7.38 -2.93 19.70
CA LEU A 89 -6.09 -2.95 19.01
C LEU A 89 -5.74 -4.39 18.59
N LEU A 90 -5.44 -4.59 17.31
CA LEU A 90 -5.03 -5.87 16.75
C LEU A 90 -3.51 -5.97 16.79
N PRO A 91 -2.93 -7.07 17.31
CA PRO A 91 -1.48 -7.21 17.41
C PRO A 91 -0.84 -7.39 16.02
N SER A 92 0.43 -7.01 15.94
CA SER A 92 1.29 -7.30 14.78
C SER A 92 1.29 -8.80 14.43
N THR A 93 1.28 -9.09 13.13
CA THR A 93 1.38 -10.45 12.60
C THR A 93 2.84 -10.88 12.37
N LEU A 94 3.81 -9.98 12.55
CA LEU A 94 5.22 -10.31 12.32
C LEU A 94 5.74 -11.26 13.41
N GLY A 95 6.38 -12.34 12.98
CA GLY A 95 6.87 -13.41 13.86
C GLY A 95 5.77 -14.27 14.47
N VAL A 96 4.52 -14.12 14.02
CA VAL A 96 3.37 -14.91 14.48
C VAL A 96 2.76 -15.62 13.29
N GLU A 97 2.66 -16.95 13.35
CA GLU A 97 2.08 -17.75 12.28
C GLU A 97 0.65 -17.30 11.95
N GLN A 98 0.43 -16.88 10.71
CA GLN A 98 -0.90 -16.59 10.18
C GLN A 98 -1.38 -17.75 9.29
N PRO A 99 -2.66 -18.15 9.36
CA PRO A 99 -3.20 -19.12 8.41
C PRO A 99 -3.21 -18.53 7.00
N LEU A 100 -2.77 -19.33 6.02
CA LEU A 100 -2.92 -19.02 4.60
C LEU A 100 -4.26 -19.55 4.09
N ASP A 101 -5.02 -18.65 3.48
CA ASP A 101 -6.23 -18.96 2.74
C ASP A 101 -5.92 -19.01 1.24
N GLY A 102 -6.46 -20.02 0.56
CA GLY A 102 -6.36 -20.14 -0.89
C GLY A 102 -6.19 -21.58 -1.37
N PRO A 103 -5.87 -21.78 -2.65
CA PRO A 103 -5.56 -20.75 -3.66
C PRO A 103 -6.69 -19.73 -3.90
N VAL A 104 -6.35 -18.46 -4.07
CA VAL A 104 -7.31 -17.39 -4.41
C VAL A 104 -7.17 -16.98 -5.88
N PRO A 105 -8.26 -16.59 -6.56
CA PRO A 105 -8.19 -16.13 -7.94
C PRO A 105 -7.48 -14.77 -8.02
N ALA A 106 -6.79 -14.52 -9.14
CA ALA A 106 -6.10 -13.25 -9.39
C ALA A 106 -7.03 -12.03 -9.31
N ALA A 107 -8.32 -12.19 -9.66
CA ALA A 107 -9.32 -11.14 -9.50
C ALA A 107 -9.37 -10.60 -8.05
N ARG A 108 -9.25 -11.48 -7.04
CA ARG A 108 -9.27 -11.08 -5.63
C ARG A 108 -8.09 -10.15 -5.30
N LEU A 109 -6.91 -10.41 -5.87
CA LEU A 109 -5.76 -9.52 -5.71
C LEU A 109 -6.01 -8.17 -6.40
N LEU A 110 -6.59 -8.18 -7.60
CA LEU A 110 -6.90 -6.97 -8.37
C LEU A 110 -7.99 -6.10 -7.74
N ASP A 111 -8.84 -6.68 -6.89
CA ASP A 111 -9.83 -5.94 -6.10
C ASP A 111 -9.22 -5.19 -4.90
N HIS A 112 -7.89 -5.21 -4.71
CA HIS A 112 -7.18 -4.52 -3.63
C HIS A 112 -6.27 -3.40 -4.15
N ASP A 113 -6.19 -2.30 -3.38
CA ASP A 113 -5.16 -1.30 -3.59
C ASP A 113 -3.87 -1.73 -2.87
N ILE A 114 -2.82 -2.03 -3.66
CA ILE A 114 -1.56 -2.55 -3.15
C ILE A 114 -0.63 -1.40 -2.79
N ALA A 115 -0.54 -1.11 -1.49
CA ALA A 115 0.27 -0.03 -0.95
C ALA A 115 1.75 -0.41 -0.77
N THR A 116 2.06 -1.70 -0.56
CA THR A 116 3.44 -2.14 -0.28
C THR A 116 3.73 -3.50 -0.88
N VAL A 117 4.92 -3.63 -1.47
CA VAL A 117 5.44 -4.90 -1.99
C VAL A 117 6.72 -5.27 -1.25
N TYR A 118 6.80 -6.52 -0.79
CA TYR A 118 7.97 -7.11 -0.16
C TYR A 118 8.53 -8.22 -1.04
N GLN A 119 9.85 -8.22 -1.22
CA GLN A 119 10.58 -9.38 -1.73
C GLN A 119 10.88 -10.30 -0.55
N LEU A 120 10.57 -11.58 -0.70
CA LEU A 120 10.71 -12.59 0.35
C LEU A 120 11.92 -13.49 0.10
N ALA A 121 12.65 -13.77 1.17
CA ALA A 121 13.69 -14.80 1.23
C ALA A 121 13.22 -15.91 2.17
N PRO A 122 12.96 -17.14 1.66
CA PRO A 122 12.48 -18.24 2.48
C PRO A 122 13.55 -18.66 3.49
N GLU A 123 13.20 -18.62 4.77
CA GLU A 123 13.98 -19.23 5.84
C GLU A 123 13.54 -20.68 6.05
N GLN A 124 12.22 -20.91 5.97
CA GLN A 124 11.58 -22.21 5.97
C GLN A 124 10.38 -22.16 5.03
N ILE A 125 10.17 -23.18 4.20
CA ILE A 125 8.98 -23.29 3.36
C ILE A 125 8.47 -24.72 3.35
N GLY A 126 7.17 -24.89 3.57
CA GLY A 126 6.50 -26.18 3.46
C GLY A 126 6.55 -26.69 2.01
N PRO A 127 6.84 -27.98 1.77
CA PRO A 127 6.92 -28.54 0.42
C PRO A 127 5.64 -28.34 -0.39
N ARG A 128 4.47 -28.39 0.26
CA ARG A 128 3.20 -28.19 -0.42
C ARG A 128 3.02 -26.75 -0.89
N LEU A 129 3.33 -25.79 -0.02
CA LEU A 129 3.28 -24.37 -0.36
C LEU A 129 4.27 -24.04 -1.49
N ALA A 130 5.49 -24.59 -1.43
CA ALA A 130 6.50 -24.40 -2.47
C ALA A 130 6.04 -24.90 -3.85
N ALA A 131 5.43 -26.09 -3.90
CA ALA A 131 4.90 -26.65 -5.15
C ALA A 131 3.76 -25.77 -5.71
N GLU A 132 2.80 -25.40 -4.87
CA GLU A 132 1.66 -24.57 -5.30
C GLU A 132 2.09 -23.16 -5.75
N LEU A 133 3.06 -22.55 -5.08
CA LEU A 133 3.63 -21.26 -5.49
C LEU A 133 4.38 -21.38 -6.83
N SER A 134 5.10 -22.47 -7.07
CA SER A 134 5.80 -22.68 -8.35
C SER A 134 4.86 -22.84 -9.55
N GLU A 135 3.60 -23.24 -9.31
CA GLU A 135 2.53 -23.27 -10.32
C GLU A 135 1.89 -21.89 -10.55
N GLY A 136 2.33 -20.85 -9.86
CA GLY A 136 1.79 -19.49 -9.96
C GLY A 136 0.49 -19.28 -9.18
N ARG A 137 0.17 -20.16 -8.22
CA ARG A 137 -1.01 -19.99 -7.36
C ARG A 137 -0.78 -18.86 -6.37
N ILE A 138 -1.85 -18.15 -6.05
CA ILE A 138 -1.84 -17.01 -5.13
C ILE A 138 -2.53 -17.43 -3.83
N PHE A 139 -1.97 -17.02 -2.70
CA PHE A 139 -2.56 -17.22 -1.38
C PHE A 139 -2.73 -15.90 -0.66
N SER A 140 -3.66 -15.83 0.28
CA SER A 140 -3.91 -14.65 1.09
C SER A 140 -3.81 -14.94 2.58
N ALA A 141 -3.36 -13.97 3.36
CA ALA A 141 -3.35 -14.04 4.81
C ALA A 141 -3.63 -12.65 5.41
N PRO A 142 -4.18 -12.57 6.64
CA PRO A 142 -4.27 -11.31 7.35
C PRO A 142 -2.87 -10.79 7.72
N PHE A 143 -2.65 -9.48 7.59
CA PHE A 143 -1.34 -8.87 7.83
C PHE A 143 -1.45 -7.57 8.62
N SER A 144 -0.54 -7.41 9.57
CA SER A 144 -0.32 -6.15 10.27
C SER A 144 1.16 -6.01 10.63
N TYR A 145 1.82 -5.01 10.08
CA TYR A 145 3.26 -4.78 10.32
C TYR A 145 3.53 -4.43 11.80
N ARG A 146 2.65 -3.63 12.40
CA ARG A 146 2.67 -3.23 13.81
C ARG A 146 1.29 -3.46 14.42
N ASP A 147 1.13 -3.14 15.70
CA ASP A 147 -0.20 -3.13 16.31
C ASP A 147 -1.04 -2.03 15.64
N ASP A 148 -2.22 -2.39 15.16
CA ASP A 148 -3.08 -1.51 14.39
C ASP A 148 -4.57 -1.83 14.64
N TYR A 149 -5.47 -0.94 14.28
CA TYR A 149 -6.91 -1.13 14.44
C TYR A 149 -7.56 -1.82 13.22
N GLN A 150 -6.85 -1.87 12.11
CA GLN A 150 -7.28 -2.53 10.88
C GLN A 150 -6.20 -3.48 10.38
N ARG A 151 -6.61 -4.65 9.87
CA ARG A 151 -5.69 -5.57 9.20
C ARG A 151 -5.73 -5.36 7.70
N GLN A 152 -4.54 -5.38 7.13
CA GLN A 152 -4.36 -5.42 5.69
C GLN A 152 -4.39 -6.87 5.22
N THR A 153 -4.52 -7.06 3.92
CA THR A 153 -4.42 -8.37 3.29
C THR A 153 -3.03 -8.51 2.68
N LEU A 154 -2.34 -9.60 3.04
CA LEU A 154 -1.13 -10.06 2.38
C LEU A 154 -1.50 -11.05 1.30
N PHE A 155 -1.00 -10.85 0.09
CA PHE A 155 -1.04 -11.82 -0.99
C PHE A 155 0.35 -12.38 -1.24
N LEU A 156 0.48 -13.70 -1.20
CA LEU A 156 1.71 -14.43 -1.44
C LEU A 156 1.68 -15.01 -2.85
N LEU A 157 2.71 -14.72 -3.64
CA LEU A 157 2.87 -15.23 -5.00
C LEU A 157 4.34 -15.41 -5.35
N GLN A 158 4.62 -16.24 -6.34
CA GLN A 158 5.96 -16.48 -6.85
C GLN A 158 5.99 -16.25 -8.37
N ASN A 159 7.12 -15.72 -8.85
CA ASN A 159 7.47 -15.66 -10.26
C ASN A 159 8.90 -16.19 -10.48
N ASP A 160 9.42 -16.07 -11.69
CA ASP A 160 10.77 -16.54 -12.07
C ASP A 160 11.92 -15.89 -11.28
N THR A 161 11.70 -14.70 -10.71
CA THR A 161 12.71 -13.95 -9.94
C THR A 161 12.68 -14.23 -8.44
N GLY A 162 11.57 -14.75 -7.91
CA GLY A 162 11.44 -15.04 -6.49
C GLY A 162 10.01 -14.98 -5.96
N ILE A 163 9.89 -14.95 -4.64
CA ILE A 163 8.62 -14.91 -3.91
C ILE A 163 8.37 -13.48 -3.43
N PHE A 164 7.12 -13.03 -3.58
CA PHE A 164 6.71 -11.68 -3.21
C PHE A 164 5.48 -11.71 -2.30
N ALA A 165 5.44 -10.76 -1.37
CA ALA A 165 4.26 -10.45 -0.58
C ALA A 165 3.73 -9.07 -0.99
N LEU A 166 2.49 -9.02 -1.46
CA LEU A 166 1.80 -7.79 -1.80
C LEU A 166 0.83 -7.46 -0.68
N ILE A 167 0.98 -6.30 -0.07
CA ILE A 167 0.14 -5.84 1.03
C ILE A 167 -0.80 -4.75 0.52
N GLY A 168 -2.09 -4.95 0.75
CA GLY A 168 -3.10 -4.00 0.35
C GLY A 168 -4.40 -4.11 1.13
N GLU A 169 -5.30 -3.20 0.81
CA GLU A 169 -6.63 -3.10 1.40
C GLU A 169 -7.67 -3.25 0.29
N PRO A 170 -8.87 -3.80 0.59
CA PRO A 170 -9.94 -3.88 -0.39
C PRO A 170 -10.23 -2.49 -0.96
N SER A 171 -10.17 -2.38 -2.28
CA SER A 171 -10.31 -1.10 -2.97
C SER A 171 -11.72 -0.52 -2.86
N GLY A 172 -12.72 -1.38 -2.64
CA GLY A 172 -14.12 -0.98 -2.46
C GLY A 172 -14.74 -0.32 -3.70
N PHE A 173 -14.08 -0.37 -4.86
CA PHE A 173 -14.59 0.24 -6.07
C PHE A 173 -15.87 -0.47 -6.52
N THR A 174 -16.97 0.26 -6.54
CA THR A 174 -18.14 -0.16 -7.32
C THR A 174 -17.85 0.16 -8.78
N PHE A 175 -17.92 -0.85 -9.65
CA PHE A 175 -17.76 -0.62 -11.09
C PHE A 175 -18.90 0.27 -11.59
N ILE A 176 -18.60 1.53 -11.90
CA ILE A 176 -19.56 2.45 -12.51
C ILE A 176 -19.42 2.30 -14.02
N ARG A 177 -20.37 1.58 -14.64
CA ARG A 177 -20.48 1.52 -16.10
C ARG A 177 -21.03 2.86 -16.59
N ARG A 178 -20.47 3.42 -17.66
CA ARG A 178 -21.12 4.49 -18.40
C ARG A 178 -22.45 3.94 -18.93
N GLU A 179 -23.58 4.42 -18.41
CA GLU A 179 -24.88 4.22 -19.06
C GLU A 179 -24.81 4.92 -20.42
N VAL A 180 -24.52 4.14 -21.46
CA VAL A 180 -24.69 4.60 -22.83
C VAL A 180 -26.19 4.57 -23.04
N ALA A 181 -26.81 5.74 -23.24
CA ALA A 181 -28.17 5.82 -23.74
C ALA A 181 -28.30 4.89 -24.96
N PRO A 182 -29.41 4.14 -25.11
CA PRO A 182 -29.60 3.29 -26.29
C PRO A 182 -29.33 4.13 -27.54
N PRO A 183 -28.69 3.55 -28.58
CA PRO A 183 -28.53 4.28 -29.84
C PRO A 183 -29.92 4.81 -30.22
N VAL A 184 -30.01 6.13 -30.40
CA VAL A 184 -31.20 6.75 -30.97
C VAL A 184 -31.44 5.97 -32.25
N ALA A 185 -32.61 5.34 -32.38
CA ALA A 185 -32.96 4.58 -33.57
C ALA A 185 -32.59 5.43 -34.78
N GLY A 186 -31.78 4.87 -35.66
CA GLY A 186 -31.26 5.57 -36.83
C GLY A 186 -32.39 6.30 -37.50
N ASP A 187 -32.23 7.62 -37.65
CA ASP A 187 -32.83 8.25 -38.81
C ASP A 187 -32.05 7.65 -39.97
N ASP A 188 -32.69 6.78 -40.74
CA ASP A 188 -32.21 6.33 -42.05
C ASP A 188 -32.23 7.56 -42.96
N GLY A 189 -31.31 8.49 -42.71
CA GLY A 189 -31.00 9.65 -43.51
C GLY A 189 -29.64 9.39 -44.15
N ASP A 190 -29.69 9.05 -45.43
CA ASP A 190 -28.57 9.03 -46.37
C ASP A 190 -27.63 10.25 -46.21
N ASP A 191 -26.37 10.06 -46.63
CA ASP A 191 -25.34 11.09 -46.94
C ASP A 191 -24.16 11.28 -45.96
N LEU A 192 -23.40 10.22 -45.66
CA LEU A 192 -21.98 10.35 -45.26
C LEU A 192 -21.06 9.36 -45.97
N ALA A 193 -21.31 9.13 -47.26
CA ALA A 193 -20.32 8.60 -48.18
C ALA A 193 -19.79 9.76 -49.02
N ASP A 194 -18.86 10.55 -48.48
CA ASP A 194 -17.75 11.14 -49.22
C ASP A 194 -16.79 11.90 -48.26
N ASP A 195 -15.51 11.54 -48.33
CA ASP A 195 -14.32 12.24 -47.81
C ASP A 195 -14.05 12.30 -46.29
N LEU A 196 -13.84 11.14 -45.66
CA LEU A 196 -12.96 11.07 -44.49
C LEU A 196 -11.48 10.97 -44.93
N ASP A 197 -10.84 12.12 -45.17
CA ASP A 197 -9.39 12.23 -45.39
C ASP A 197 -8.65 12.27 -44.03
N PHE A 198 -7.76 11.30 -43.82
CA PHE A 198 -6.94 11.15 -42.60
C PHE A 198 -5.51 11.71 -42.75
N SER A 199 -5.24 12.58 -43.72
CA SER A 199 -3.90 13.13 -43.96
C SER A 199 -3.41 14.16 -42.92
N MET A 200 -4.07 14.30 -41.77
CA MET A 200 -3.67 15.22 -40.70
C MET A 200 -3.79 14.55 -39.32
N LEU A 201 -2.97 13.51 -39.09
CA LEU A 201 -2.57 13.05 -37.76
C LEU A 201 -1.07 12.71 -37.75
#